data_AF-A0A946EF58-F1
#
_entry.id   AF-A0A946EF58-F1
#
_cell.length_a   1.000
_cell.length_b   1.000
_cell.length_c   1.000
_cell.angle_alpha   90.00
_cell.angle_beta   90.00
_cell.angle_gamma   90.00
#
_symmetry.space_group_name_H-M   'P 1'
#
loop_
_entity.id
_entity.type
_entity.pdbx_description
1 polymer ?
#
loop_
_entity_poly.entity_id
_entity_poly.type
_entity_poly.pdbx_seq_one_letter_code
_entity_poly.pdbx_strand_id
1 'polypeptide(L)'
;TVLEGKILVVSCKGIEQSSNLGPLAILQDVVPSCQSALLTGPSFAHDIACGLPTALTLASADDAIGQQLQKQLTTSNLRLYRTTDTIGAELGGAIKNVIAIACGAAMGAGLGDSARAALMTRGYAEMQRMALPLGARPETLAGLSGFGDLTLTCSTQASRNYRFGVALGQGVEFDPKITVEGAATARATLNRARDMQIEMPITAAVVGLLEGAIDISQAMEMLLSRPLKEE
;
A
#
# COMPACT_ATOMS: atom_id res chain seq x y z
N THR A 1 -9.25 -0.45 -29.18
CA THR A 1 -10.37 -0.04 -28.29
C THR A 1 -10.39 1.48 -28.13
N VAL A 2 -11.38 2.13 -27.46
CA VAL A 2 -11.40 3.61 -27.24
C VAL A 2 -10.17 4.13 -26.45
N LEU A 3 -9.39 3.21 -25.84
CA LEU A 3 -8.21 3.48 -25.03
C LEU A 3 -6.89 3.32 -25.80
N GLU A 4 -6.93 2.81 -27.03
CA GLU A 4 -5.75 2.49 -27.82
C GLU A 4 -4.95 3.74 -28.21
N GLY A 5 -3.63 3.68 -28.03
CA GLY A 5 -2.72 4.80 -28.27
C GLY A 5 -2.85 5.97 -27.28
N LYS A 6 -3.63 5.83 -26.21
CA LYS A 6 -3.75 6.84 -25.14
C LYS A 6 -2.74 6.59 -24.04
N ILE A 7 -2.35 7.68 -23.37
CA ILE A 7 -1.65 7.63 -22.09
C ILE A 7 -2.71 7.42 -21.00
N LEU A 8 -2.57 6.34 -20.24
CA LEU A 8 -3.49 5.93 -19.19
C LEU A 8 -2.81 6.10 -17.83
N VAL A 9 -3.47 6.82 -16.92
CA VAL A 9 -2.96 7.06 -15.56
C VAL A 9 -3.78 6.25 -14.57
N VAL A 10 -3.13 5.27 -13.96
CA VAL A 10 -3.71 4.44 -12.91
C VAL A 10 -3.64 5.18 -11.57
N SER A 11 -4.74 5.17 -10.82
CA SER A 11 -4.82 5.72 -9.46
C SER A 11 -5.28 4.70 -8.41
N CYS A 12 -5.64 3.48 -8.82
CA CYS A 12 -5.93 2.40 -7.89
C CYS A 12 -4.64 1.79 -7.31
N LYS A 13 -4.75 1.22 -6.11
CA LYS A 13 -3.62 0.67 -5.34
C LYS A 13 -4.01 -0.72 -4.83
N GLY A 14 -3.13 -1.70 -4.97
CA GLY A 14 -3.37 -3.07 -4.50
C GLY A 14 -2.66 -4.10 -5.39
N ILE A 15 -2.90 -5.37 -5.09
CA ILE A 15 -2.46 -6.51 -5.90
C ILE A 15 -3.69 -7.38 -6.13
N GLU A 16 -3.97 -7.75 -7.39
CA GLU A 16 -5.10 -8.60 -7.73
C GLU A 16 -4.86 -10.03 -7.24
N GLN A 17 -5.83 -10.58 -6.52
CA GLN A 17 -5.71 -11.89 -5.88
C GLN A 17 -5.63 -13.06 -6.89
N SER A 18 -6.30 -12.97 -8.04
CA SER A 18 -6.33 -14.05 -9.05
C SER A 18 -5.02 -14.19 -9.82
N SER A 19 -4.37 -13.07 -10.14
CA SER A 19 -3.17 -13.04 -10.99
C SER A 19 -1.88 -12.70 -10.25
N ASN A 20 -1.98 -12.19 -9.01
CA ASN A 20 -0.87 -11.59 -8.25
C ASN A 20 -0.22 -10.39 -8.96
N LEU A 21 -0.92 -9.78 -9.93
CA LEU A 21 -0.47 -8.63 -10.68
C LEU A 21 -0.88 -7.32 -10.01
N GLY A 22 -0.04 -6.31 -10.17
CA GLY A 22 -0.39 -4.94 -9.83
C GLY A 22 -1.12 -4.24 -10.98
N PRO A 23 -1.73 -3.07 -10.71
CA PRO A 23 -2.55 -2.36 -11.68
C PRO A 23 -1.89 -2.05 -13.03
N LEU A 24 -0.59 -1.75 -13.06
CA LEU A 24 0.11 -1.45 -14.31
C LEU A 24 0.24 -2.69 -15.21
N ALA A 25 0.52 -3.85 -14.61
CA ALA A 25 0.60 -5.11 -15.36
C ALA A 25 -0.78 -5.53 -15.89
N ILE A 26 -1.83 -5.41 -15.07
CA ILE A 26 -3.21 -5.66 -15.50
C ILE A 26 -3.59 -4.74 -16.67
N LEU A 27 -3.24 -3.46 -16.58
CA LEU A 27 -3.53 -2.50 -17.63
C LEU A 27 -2.81 -2.86 -18.95
N GLN A 28 -1.55 -3.31 -18.85
CA GLN A 28 -0.78 -3.77 -20.00
C GLN A 28 -1.38 -5.03 -20.63
N ASP A 29 -1.93 -5.95 -19.83
CA ASP A 29 -2.61 -7.15 -20.35
C ASP A 29 -3.93 -6.80 -21.08
N VAL A 30 -4.69 -5.83 -20.56
CA VAL A 30 -5.99 -5.43 -21.13
C VAL A 30 -5.82 -4.48 -22.32
N VAL A 31 -4.81 -3.61 -22.31
CA VAL A 31 -4.53 -2.65 -23.38
C VAL A 31 -3.03 -2.69 -23.74
N PRO A 32 -2.57 -3.68 -24.52
CA PRO A 32 -1.14 -3.88 -24.78
C PRO A 32 -0.41 -2.72 -25.47
N SER A 33 -1.14 -1.88 -26.21
CA SER A 33 -0.60 -0.69 -26.87
C SER A 33 -0.65 0.58 -26.02
N CYS A 34 -1.12 0.50 -24.78
CA CYS A 34 -1.21 1.70 -23.93
C CYS A 34 0.16 2.12 -23.42
N GLN A 35 0.27 3.42 -23.21
CA GLN A 35 1.32 4.01 -22.40
C GLN A 35 0.76 4.23 -21.01
N SER A 36 1.42 3.71 -19.97
CA SER A 36 0.87 3.72 -18.61
C SER A 36 1.72 4.53 -17.63
N ALA A 37 1.05 5.23 -16.72
CA ALA A 37 1.66 5.81 -15.53
C ALA A 37 0.82 5.49 -14.29
N LEU A 38 1.44 5.52 -13.11
CA LEU A 38 0.82 5.33 -11.82
C LEU A 38 0.89 6.62 -11.01
N LEU A 39 -0.23 7.05 -10.46
CA LEU A 39 -0.32 8.15 -9.51
C LEU A 39 -0.57 7.58 -8.11
N THR A 40 0.38 7.78 -7.20
CA THR A 40 0.35 7.19 -5.85
C THR A 40 1.05 8.09 -4.84
N GLY A 41 0.83 7.87 -3.54
CA GLY A 41 1.34 8.74 -2.47
C GLY A 41 0.25 9.21 -1.49
N PRO A 42 0.65 9.99 -0.48
CA PRO A 42 -0.23 10.45 0.60
C PRO A 42 -1.23 11.45 0.03
N SER A 43 -2.49 11.01 -0.09
CA SER A 43 -3.57 11.87 -0.54
C SER A 43 -4.90 11.39 0.00
N PHE A 44 -5.70 12.34 0.48
CA PHE A 44 -7.14 12.17 0.53
C PHE A 44 -7.79 12.88 -0.64
N ALA A 45 -8.74 12.20 -1.28
CA ALA A 45 -9.51 12.79 -2.37
C ALA A 45 -10.21 14.09 -1.91
N HIS A 46 -10.62 14.16 -0.64
CA HIS A 46 -11.21 15.36 -0.05
C HIS A 46 -10.22 16.53 0.01
N ASP A 47 -8.97 16.31 0.42
CA ASP A 47 -7.96 17.36 0.49
C ASP A 47 -7.68 17.97 -0.88
N ILE A 48 -7.54 17.12 -1.91
CA ILE A 48 -7.36 17.57 -3.29
C ILE A 48 -8.58 18.36 -3.77
N ALA A 49 -9.80 17.86 -3.51
CA ALA A 49 -11.05 18.50 -3.92
C ALA A 49 -11.27 19.86 -3.23
N CYS A 50 -10.78 20.02 -2.00
CA CYS A 50 -10.86 21.26 -1.23
C CYS A 50 -9.69 22.23 -1.50
N GLY A 51 -8.82 21.94 -2.46
CA GLY A 51 -7.70 22.83 -2.81
C GLY A 51 -6.55 22.81 -1.81
N LEU A 52 -6.49 21.82 -0.91
CA LEU A 52 -5.43 21.71 0.10
C LEU A 52 -4.12 21.20 -0.53
N PRO A 53 -2.95 21.61 0.02
CA PRO A 53 -1.66 21.18 -0.49
C PRO A 53 -1.49 19.65 -0.42
N THR A 54 -1.24 19.03 -1.58
CA THR A 54 -1.06 17.59 -1.73
C THR A 54 0.17 17.30 -2.59
N ALA A 55 0.98 16.33 -2.17
CA ALA A 55 2.15 15.87 -2.91
C ALA A 55 2.03 14.39 -3.27
N LEU A 56 2.18 14.05 -4.55
CA LEU A 56 2.09 12.67 -5.04
C LEU A 56 3.30 12.27 -5.88
N THR A 57 3.55 10.97 -5.93
CA THR A 57 4.46 10.34 -6.88
C THR A 57 3.71 10.00 -8.17
N LEU A 58 4.27 10.42 -9.30
CA LEU A 58 3.90 10.00 -10.63
C LEU A 58 4.98 9.04 -11.17
N ALA A 59 4.68 7.75 -11.21
CA ALA A 59 5.59 6.73 -11.68
C ALA A 59 5.29 6.34 -13.14
N SER A 60 6.30 6.32 -14.00
CA SER A 60 6.18 5.89 -15.40
C SER A 60 7.50 5.28 -15.85
N ALA A 61 7.47 4.11 -16.48
CA ALA A 61 8.69 3.47 -17.00
C ALA A 61 9.35 4.32 -18.10
N ASP A 62 8.54 5.06 -18.87
CA ASP A 62 9.00 6.06 -19.83
C ASP A 62 9.07 7.44 -19.14
N ASP A 63 10.29 7.97 -19.02
CA ASP A 63 10.53 9.26 -18.37
C ASP A 63 9.90 10.43 -19.14
N ALA A 64 9.84 10.37 -20.47
CA ALA A 64 9.26 11.43 -21.30
C ALA A 64 7.75 11.55 -21.07
N ILE A 65 7.07 10.41 -20.95
CA ILE A 65 5.65 10.35 -20.57
C ILE A 65 5.45 10.92 -19.17
N GLY A 66 6.32 10.54 -18.23
CA GLY A 66 6.30 11.09 -16.88
C GLY A 66 6.45 12.62 -16.88
N GLN A 67 7.37 13.18 -17.68
CA GLN A 67 7.56 14.63 -17.80
C GLN A 67 6.34 15.33 -18.40
N GLN A 68 5.75 14.75 -19.45
CA GLN A 68 4.54 15.28 -20.08
C GLN A 68 3.39 15.33 -19.07
N LEU A 69 3.10 14.21 -18.41
CA LEU A 69 2.02 14.09 -17.45
C LEU A 69 2.25 14.96 -16.21
N GLN A 70 3.47 15.06 -15.70
CA GLN A 70 3.79 15.94 -14.57
C GLN A 70 3.41 17.39 -14.86
N LYS A 71 3.71 17.89 -16.07
CA LYS A 71 3.35 19.25 -16.49
C LYS A 71 1.83 19.42 -16.63
N GLN A 72 1.13 18.41 -17.15
CA GLN A 72 -0.31 18.47 -17.41
C GLN A 72 -1.17 18.34 -16.14
N LEU A 73 -0.73 17.54 -15.17
CA LEU A 73 -1.51 17.17 -13.99
C LEU A 73 -1.14 17.95 -12.73
N THR A 74 -0.01 18.67 -12.72
CA THR A 74 0.34 19.57 -11.62
C THR A 74 -0.61 20.76 -11.59
N THR A 75 -1.11 21.10 -10.41
CA THR A 75 -1.95 22.29 -10.18
C THR A 75 -1.30 23.18 -9.10
N SER A 76 -1.96 24.27 -8.72
CA SER A 76 -1.50 25.12 -7.61
C SER A 76 -1.47 24.40 -6.26
N ASN A 77 -2.33 23.40 -6.07
CA ASN A 77 -2.46 22.64 -4.82
C ASN A 77 -1.99 21.18 -4.93
N LEU A 78 -1.81 20.63 -6.13
CA LEU A 78 -1.32 19.28 -6.36
C LEU A 78 0.07 19.31 -6.99
N ARG A 79 1.08 18.89 -6.22
CA ARG A 79 2.48 18.81 -6.66
C ARG A 79 2.87 17.37 -6.96
N LEU A 80 3.38 17.12 -8.17
CA LEU A 80 3.78 15.79 -8.60
C LEU A 80 5.30 15.62 -8.64
N TYR A 81 5.80 14.52 -8.07
CA TYR A 81 7.20 14.10 -8.09
C TYR A 81 7.34 12.85 -8.96
N ARG A 82 8.27 12.84 -9.90
CA ARG A 82 8.40 11.74 -10.85
C ARG A 82 9.34 10.65 -10.36
N THR A 83 9.07 9.42 -10.77
CA THR A 83 10.02 8.31 -10.69
C THR A 83 9.84 7.38 -11.90
N THR A 84 10.91 6.72 -12.32
CA THR A 84 10.83 5.61 -13.28
C THR A 84 10.64 4.24 -12.63
N ASP A 85 10.68 4.19 -11.29
CA ASP A 85 10.48 2.97 -10.52
C ASP A 85 9.00 2.73 -10.25
N THR A 86 8.35 2.15 -11.26
CA THR A 86 6.95 1.75 -11.18
C THR A 86 6.72 0.64 -10.17
N ILE A 87 7.68 -0.28 -10.01
CA ILE A 87 7.58 -1.42 -9.09
C ILE A 87 7.55 -0.93 -7.63
N GLY A 88 8.50 -0.07 -7.24
CA GLY A 88 8.54 0.51 -5.90
C GLY A 88 7.32 1.37 -5.61
N ALA A 89 6.87 2.16 -6.58
CA ALA A 89 5.68 3.00 -6.42
C ALA A 89 4.39 2.17 -6.23
N GLU A 90 4.24 1.08 -7.00
CA GLU A 90 3.10 0.19 -6.95
C GLU A 90 3.06 -0.64 -5.66
N LEU A 91 4.17 -1.30 -5.31
CA LEU A 91 4.26 -2.12 -4.10
C LEU A 91 4.17 -1.29 -2.83
N GLY A 92 4.76 -0.09 -2.82
CA GLY A 92 4.61 0.85 -1.70
C GLY A 92 3.15 1.22 -1.45
N GLY A 93 2.44 1.61 -2.52
CA GLY A 93 1.02 1.97 -2.46
C GLY A 93 0.10 0.80 -2.09
N ALA A 94 0.46 -0.43 -2.48
CA ALA A 94 -0.31 -1.63 -2.18
C ALA A 94 -0.10 -2.12 -0.73
N ILE A 95 1.16 -2.39 -0.34
CA ILE A 95 1.49 -3.02 0.94
C ILE A 95 1.14 -2.12 2.12
N LYS A 96 1.19 -0.79 1.97
CA LYS A 96 0.82 0.14 3.04
C LYS A 96 -0.60 -0.07 3.58
N ASN A 97 -1.54 -0.53 2.74
CA ASN A 97 -2.90 -0.83 3.18
C ASN A 97 -2.95 -2.04 4.12
N VAL A 98 -2.10 -3.04 3.91
CA VAL A 98 -1.96 -4.20 4.81
C VAL A 98 -1.43 -3.74 6.17
N ILE A 99 -0.38 -2.92 6.17
CA ILE A 99 0.21 -2.40 7.41
C ILE A 99 -0.78 -1.48 8.15
N ALA A 100 -1.61 -0.74 7.43
CA ALA A 100 -2.67 0.07 8.03
C ALA A 100 -3.73 -0.77 8.76
N ILE A 101 -4.07 -1.96 8.26
CA ILE A 101 -4.95 -2.90 8.98
C ILE A 101 -4.27 -3.36 10.27
N ALA A 102 -2.99 -3.75 10.22
CA ALA A 102 -2.25 -4.16 11.42
C ALA A 102 -2.18 -3.04 12.47
N CYS A 103 -1.89 -1.81 12.03
CA CYS A 103 -1.87 -0.63 12.90
C CYS A 103 -3.25 -0.35 13.50
N GLY A 104 -4.31 -0.42 12.69
CA GLY A 104 -5.68 -0.29 13.16
C GLY A 104 -6.03 -1.34 14.20
N ALA A 105 -5.68 -2.60 13.97
CA ALA A 105 -5.94 -3.72 14.89
C ALA A 105 -5.26 -3.51 16.24
N ALA A 106 -3.99 -3.09 16.24
CA ALA A 106 -3.28 -2.76 17.48
C ALA A 106 -3.96 -1.61 18.25
N MET A 107 -4.44 -0.58 17.55
CA MET A 107 -5.12 0.55 18.17
C MET A 107 -6.52 0.18 18.66
N GLY A 108 -7.26 -0.65 17.92
CA GLY A 108 -8.56 -1.18 18.33
C GLY A 108 -8.47 -2.04 19.59
N ALA A 109 -7.36 -2.79 19.74
CA ALA A 109 -7.07 -3.60 20.91
C ALA A 109 -6.47 -2.82 22.10
N GLY A 110 -6.31 -1.50 21.98
CA GLY A 110 -5.82 -0.65 23.07
C GLY A 110 -4.31 -0.74 23.34
N LEU A 111 -3.50 -1.18 22.38
CA LEU A 111 -2.04 -1.34 22.56
C LEU A 111 -1.24 -0.03 22.52
N GLY A 112 -1.88 1.06 22.09
CA GLY A 112 -1.33 2.41 22.12
C GLY A 112 -0.34 2.75 21.00
N ASP A 113 0.09 4.02 20.99
CA ASP A 113 0.84 4.61 19.89
C ASP A 113 2.24 4.01 19.69
N SER A 114 2.89 3.52 20.76
CA SER A 114 4.20 2.86 20.66
C SER A 114 4.11 1.55 19.85
N ALA A 115 3.05 0.76 20.05
CA ALA A 115 2.82 -0.45 19.27
C ALA A 115 2.56 -0.11 17.80
N ARG A 116 1.77 0.93 17.53
CA ARG A 116 1.52 1.43 16.18
C ARG A 116 2.83 1.88 15.50
N ALA A 117 3.66 2.66 16.18
CA ALA A 117 4.94 3.11 15.64
C ALA A 117 5.86 1.91 15.31
N ALA A 118 5.97 0.93 16.21
CA ALA A 118 6.74 -0.28 15.96
C ALA A 118 6.22 -1.09 14.76
N LEU A 119 4.89 -1.22 14.62
CA LEU A 119 4.26 -1.88 13.47
C LEU A 119 4.52 -1.13 12.16
N MET A 120 4.48 0.20 12.17
CA MET A 120 4.80 1.01 10.99
C MET A 120 6.25 0.79 10.55
N THR A 121 7.21 0.85 11.48
CA THR A 121 8.64 0.65 11.19
C THR A 121 8.90 -0.76 10.66
N ARG A 122 8.40 -1.79 11.34
CA ARG A 122 8.57 -3.18 10.92
C ARG A 122 7.81 -3.50 9.62
N GLY A 123 6.65 -2.88 9.43
CA GLY A 123 5.84 -2.98 8.22
C GLY A 123 6.51 -2.33 7.01
N TYR A 124 7.22 -1.21 7.22
CA TYR A 124 8.07 -0.62 6.19
C TYR A 124 9.24 -1.55 5.82
N ALA A 125 9.87 -2.20 6.80
CA ALA A 125 10.90 -3.20 6.53
C ALA A 125 10.36 -4.43 5.76
N GLU A 126 9.13 -4.87 6.03
CA GLU A 126 8.44 -5.90 5.22
C GLU A 126 8.18 -5.44 3.79
N MET A 127 7.69 -4.22 3.61
CA MET A 127 7.51 -3.61 2.29
C MET A 127 8.82 -3.60 1.50
N GLN A 128 9.93 -3.19 2.11
CA GLN A 128 11.25 -3.23 1.47
C GLN A 128 11.69 -4.67 1.15
N ARG A 129 11.53 -5.61 2.09
CA ARG A 129 11.92 -7.01 1.90
C ARG A 129 11.20 -7.65 0.72
N MET A 130 9.93 -7.30 0.50
CA MET A 130 9.14 -7.75 -0.63
C MET A 130 9.55 -7.05 -1.95
N ALA A 131 9.76 -5.73 -1.89
CA ALA A 131 9.90 -4.92 -3.10
C ALA A 131 11.32 -4.94 -3.71
N LEU A 132 12.38 -4.97 -2.89
CA LEU A 132 13.75 -4.90 -3.38
C LEU A 132 14.15 -6.07 -4.29
N PRO A 133 13.81 -7.34 -3.97
CA PRO A 133 14.09 -8.47 -4.88
C PRO A 133 13.36 -8.38 -6.22
N LEU A 134 12.32 -7.55 -6.31
CA LEU A 134 11.54 -7.31 -7.53
C LEU A 134 12.08 -6.13 -8.35
N GLY A 135 13.19 -5.50 -7.92
CA GLY A 135 13.81 -4.39 -8.62
C GLY A 135 13.32 -3.01 -8.20
N ALA A 136 12.55 -2.90 -7.10
CA ALA A 136 12.21 -1.60 -6.54
C ALA A 136 13.45 -0.88 -6.02
N ARG A 137 13.42 0.46 -6.05
CA ARG A 137 14.48 1.31 -5.51
C ARG A 137 14.16 1.76 -4.08
N PRO A 138 15.12 1.66 -3.14
CA PRO A 138 14.93 2.13 -1.76
C PRO A 138 14.45 3.58 -1.67
N GLU A 139 14.91 4.46 -2.55
CA GLU A 139 14.56 5.88 -2.56
C GLU A 139 13.08 6.12 -2.90
N THR A 140 12.51 5.32 -3.80
CA THR A 140 11.07 5.38 -4.12
C THR A 140 10.23 4.95 -2.93
N LEU A 141 10.66 3.90 -2.23
CA LEU A 141 9.99 3.39 -1.04
C LEU A 141 10.10 4.38 0.13
N ALA A 142 11.25 5.05 0.30
CA ALA A 142 11.44 6.09 1.31
C ALA A 142 10.67 7.38 0.99
N GLY A 143 10.22 7.54 -0.26
CA GLY A 143 9.48 8.69 -0.74
C GLY A 143 7.97 8.66 -0.46
N LEU A 144 7.24 9.48 -1.22
CA LEU A 144 5.79 9.67 -1.06
C LEU A 144 5.01 8.37 -1.29
N SER A 145 5.36 7.58 -2.31
CA SER A 145 4.62 6.36 -2.68
C SER A 145 4.72 5.22 -1.67
N GLY A 146 5.77 5.19 -0.83
CA GLY A 146 5.96 4.19 0.22
C GLY A 146 5.74 4.81 1.60
N PHE A 147 6.82 5.28 2.22
CA PHE A 147 6.83 5.79 3.59
C PHE A 147 5.85 6.94 3.81
N GLY A 148 5.76 7.89 2.88
CA GLY A 148 4.81 9.00 2.96
C GLY A 148 3.36 8.53 3.03
N ASP A 149 2.92 7.68 2.10
CA ASP A 149 1.55 7.16 2.09
C ASP A 149 1.29 6.20 3.27
N LEU A 150 2.30 5.42 3.67
CA LEU A 150 2.24 4.56 4.85
C LEU A 150 1.94 5.37 6.12
N THR A 151 2.69 6.44 6.35
CA THR A 151 2.53 7.28 7.55
C THR A 151 1.14 7.91 7.63
N LEU A 152 0.63 8.45 6.52
CA LEU A 152 -0.71 8.98 6.44
C LEU A 152 -1.76 7.90 6.75
N THR A 153 -1.65 6.75 6.08
CA THR A 153 -2.69 5.70 6.10
C THR A 153 -2.78 4.98 7.44
N CYS A 154 -1.65 4.79 8.13
CA CYS A 154 -1.59 4.10 9.41
C CYS A 154 -2.03 4.97 10.59
N SER A 155 -2.31 6.27 10.40
CA SER A 155 -2.48 7.23 11.51
C SER A 155 -3.83 7.94 11.53
N THR A 156 -4.80 7.52 10.73
CA THR A 156 -6.05 8.29 10.54
C THR A 156 -7.28 7.44 10.25
N GLN A 157 -8.41 7.86 10.82
CA GLN A 157 -9.72 7.26 10.56
C GLN A 157 -10.24 7.52 9.14
N ALA A 158 -9.65 8.47 8.40
CA ALA A 158 -9.96 8.66 6.99
C ALA A 158 -9.57 7.43 6.14
N SER A 159 -8.61 6.63 6.59
CA SER A 159 -8.25 5.36 5.96
C SER A 159 -9.29 4.26 6.27
N ARG A 160 -9.90 3.70 5.22
CA ARG A 160 -10.81 2.55 5.34
C ARG A 160 -10.11 1.31 5.90
N ASN A 161 -8.87 1.07 5.48
CA ASN A 161 -8.04 -0.05 5.94
C ASN A 161 -7.69 0.08 7.43
N TYR A 162 -7.37 1.30 7.87
CA TYR A 162 -7.13 1.56 9.29
C TYR A 162 -8.39 1.36 10.13
N ARG A 163 -9.53 1.94 9.71
CA ARG A 163 -10.83 1.74 10.38
C ARG A 163 -11.23 0.28 10.48
N PHE A 164 -11.03 -0.47 9.41
CA PHE A 164 -11.28 -1.90 9.40
C PHE A 164 -10.38 -2.63 10.40
N GLY A 165 -9.09 -2.31 10.43
CA GLY A 165 -8.18 -2.79 11.47
C GLY A 165 -8.70 -2.47 12.87
N VAL A 166 -9.13 -1.24 13.13
CA VAL A 166 -9.68 -0.83 14.44
C VAL A 166 -10.88 -1.70 14.83
N ALA A 167 -11.80 -1.96 13.90
CA ALA A 167 -12.95 -2.83 14.14
C ALA A 167 -12.52 -4.28 14.47
N LEU A 168 -11.54 -4.82 13.73
CA LEU A 168 -10.94 -6.13 14.03
C LEU A 168 -10.34 -6.18 15.44
N GLY A 169 -9.59 -5.16 15.82
CA GLY A 169 -8.97 -5.06 17.15
C GLY A 169 -9.99 -4.95 18.29
N GLN A 170 -11.15 -4.34 18.02
CA GLN A 170 -12.26 -4.22 18.98
C GLN A 170 -13.17 -5.45 19.01
N GLY A 171 -13.03 -6.38 18.06
CA GLY A 171 -13.93 -7.51 17.91
C GLY A 171 -15.35 -7.12 17.50
N VAL A 172 -15.51 -6.02 16.76
CA VAL A 172 -16.82 -5.53 16.29
C VAL A 172 -16.97 -5.73 14.78
N GLU A 173 -18.21 -5.85 14.32
CA GLU A 173 -18.50 -5.96 12.89
C GLU A 173 -18.13 -4.68 12.13
N PHE A 174 -17.62 -4.87 10.91
CA PHE A 174 -17.33 -3.77 9.99
C PHE A 174 -18.32 -3.78 8.83
N ASP A 175 -18.77 -2.61 8.39
CA ASP A 175 -19.76 -2.49 7.32
C ASP A 175 -19.25 -3.18 6.03
N PRO A 176 -19.89 -4.27 5.57
CA PRO A 176 -19.43 -5.02 4.40
C PRO A 176 -19.58 -4.23 3.09
N LYS A 177 -20.33 -3.12 3.08
CA LYS A 177 -20.44 -2.23 1.92
C LYS A 177 -19.19 -1.37 1.73
N ILE A 178 -18.35 -1.24 2.75
CA ILE A 178 -17.11 -0.47 2.67
C ILE A 178 -16.00 -1.36 2.11
N THR A 179 -15.50 -1.02 0.93
CA THR A 179 -14.37 -1.72 0.32
C THR A 179 -13.09 -1.55 1.15
N VAL A 180 -12.43 -2.67 1.43
CA VAL A 180 -11.13 -2.75 2.12
C VAL A 180 -10.13 -3.42 1.19
N GLU A 181 -9.40 -2.64 0.41
CA GLU A 181 -8.45 -3.17 -0.58
C GLU A 181 -7.28 -3.92 0.08
N GLY A 182 -6.92 -3.54 1.32
CA GLY A 182 -5.85 -4.15 2.10
C GLY A 182 -6.09 -5.63 2.41
N ALA A 183 -7.35 -6.08 2.51
CA ALA A 183 -7.65 -7.48 2.79
C ALA A 183 -7.29 -8.41 1.61
N ALA A 184 -7.70 -8.03 0.39
CA ALA A 184 -7.32 -8.74 -0.82
C ALA A 184 -5.80 -8.64 -1.08
N THR A 185 -5.24 -7.44 -0.87
CA THR A 185 -3.80 -7.20 -1.03
C THR A 185 -2.97 -8.03 -0.05
N ALA A 186 -3.41 -8.23 1.19
CA ALA A 186 -2.71 -9.05 2.18
C ALA A 186 -2.57 -10.50 1.72
N ARG A 187 -3.67 -11.09 1.21
CA ARG A 187 -3.69 -12.46 0.69
C ARG A 187 -2.78 -12.63 -0.52
N ALA A 188 -2.89 -11.73 -1.49
CA ALA A 188 -2.05 -11.74 -2.69
C ALA A 188 -0.56 -11.55 -2.35
N THR A 189 -0.25 -10.61 -1.45
CA THR A 189 1.12 -10.34 -0.98
C THR A 189 1.70 -11.55 -0.27
N LEU A 190 0.93 -12.19 0.62
CA LEU A 190 1.40 -13.37 1.35
C LEU A 190 1.65 -14.56 0.42
N ASN A 191 0.76 -14.79 -0.56
CA ASN A 191 0.96 -15.85 -1.55
C ASN A 191 2.23 -15.62 -2.35
N ARG A 192 2.41 -14.40 -2.89
CA ARG A 192 3.62 -14.05 -3.65
C ARG A 192 4.88 -14.14 -2.79
N ALA A 193 4.81 -13.73 -1.52
CA ALA A 193 5.93 -13.84 -0.60
C ALA A 193 6.31 -15.31 -0.33
N ARG A 194 5.34 -16.23 -0.24
CA ARG A 194 5.60 -17.68 -0.12
C ARG A 194 6.32 -18.23 -1.35
N ASP A 195 5.86 -17.87 -2.55
CA ASP A 195 6.48 -18.29 -3.81
C ASP A 195 7.94 -17.80 -3.91
N MET A 196 8.20 -16.60 -3.39
CA MET A 196 9.52 -15.98 -3.35
C MET A 196 10.36 -16.36 -2.11
N GLN A 197 9.83 -17.17 -1.19
CA GLN A 197 10.47 -17.51 0.09
C GLN A 197 10.85 -16.28 0.95
N ILE A 198 10.02 -15.25 0.93
CA ILE A 198 10.18 -14.01 1.69
C ILE A 198 9.31 -14.05 2.96
N GLU A 199 9.92 -13.83 4.12
CA GLU A 199 9.16 -13.69 5.37
C GLU A 199 8.41 -12.36 5.43
N MET A 200 7.08 -12.44 5.60
CA MET A 200 6.19 -11.28 5.83
C MET A 200 5.31 -11.46 7.08
N PRO A 201 5.87 -11.43 8.31
CA PRO A 201 5.13 -11.76 9.54
C PRO A 201 3.91 -10.88 9.85
N ILE A 202 3.98 -9.57 9.64
CA ILE A 202 2.85 -8.66 9.85
C ILE A 202 1.77 -8.97 8.81
N THR A 203 2.17 -9.15 7.55
CA THR A 203 1.22 -9.56 6.49
C THR A 203 0.56 -10.91 6.83
N ALA A 204 1.33 -11.89 7.31
CA ALA A 204 0.83 -13.20 7.73
C ALA A 204 -0.14 -13.10 8.91
N ALA A 205 0.18 -12.28 9.92
CA ALA A 205 -0.71 -12.01 11.06
C ALA A 205 -2.01 -11.35 10.61
N VAL A 206 -1.94 -10.36 9.71
CA VAL A 206 -3.13 -9.74 9.11
C VAL A 206 -3.98 -10.79 8.40
N VAL A 207 -3.41 -11.63 7.54
CA VAL A 207 -4.16 -12.70 6.87
C VAL A 207 -4.81 -13.66 7.87
N GLY A 208 -4.08 -14.08 8.91
CA GLY A 208 -4.63 -14.94 9.95
C GLY A 208 -5.83 -14.32 10.68
N LEU A 209 -5.77 -13.03 11.01
CA LEU A 209 -6.89 -12.30 11.60
C LEU A 209 -8.10 -12.21 10.63
N LEU A 210 -7.84 -11.97 9.35
CA LEU A 210 -8.90 -11.89 8.32
C LEU A 210 -9.62 -13.22 8.08
N GLU A 211 -8.92 -14.34 8.31
CA GLU A 211 -9.44 -15.69 8.12
C GLU A 211 -10.03 -16.28 9.42
N GLY A 212 -9.92 -15.56 10.54
CA GLY A 212 -10.31 -16.06 11.86
C GLY A 212 -9.44 -17.23 12.34
N ALA A 213 -8.27 -17.42 11.73
CA ALA A 213 -7.33 -18.47 12.09
C ALA A 213 -6.54 -18.14 13.36
N ILE A 214 -6.37 -16.85 13.66
CA ILE A 214 -5.78 -16.34 14.90
C ILE A 214 -6.60 -15.17 15.44
N ASP A 215 -6.52 -14.94 16.75
CA ASP A 215 -7.00 -13.73 17.41
C ASP A 215 -5.88 -12.69 17.60
N ILE A 216 -6.23 -11.52 18.14
CA ILE A 216 -5.28 -10.42 18.37
C ILE A 216 -4.18 -10.82 19.36
N SER A 217 -4.50 -11.58 20.41
CA SER A 217 -3.52 -12.00 21.41
C SER A 217 -2.48 -12.93 20.80
N GLN A 218 -2.93 -13.88 19.96
CA GLN A 218 -2.07 -14.76 19.18
C GLN A 218 -1.22 -13.99 18.17
N ALA A 219 -1.80 -13.01 17.46
CA ALA A 219 -1.06 -12.16 16.54
C ALA A 219 0.06 -11.38 17.26
N MET A 220 -0.20 -10.86 18.47
CA MET A 220 0.81 -10.20 19.29
C MET A 220 1.93 -11.16 19.70
N GLU A 221 1.57 -12.35 20.20
CA GLU A 221 2.54 -13.37 20.61
C GLU A 221 3.45 -13.77 19.44
N MET A 222 2.88 -13.97 18.25
CA MET A 222 3.64 -14.26 17.02
C MET A 222 4.64 -13.16 16.65
N LEU A 223 4.28 -11.89 16.85
CA LEU A 223 5.14 -10.76 16.48
C LEU A 223 6.21 -10.46 17.54
N LEU A 224 5.96 -10.78 18.81
CA LEU A 224 6.85 -10.57 19.96
C LEU A 224 7.80 -11.73 20.24
N SER A 225 7.39 -12.97 19.96
CA SER A 225 8.20 -14.19 20.16
C SER A 225 9.35 -14.35 19.15
N ARG A 226 9.48 -13.42 18.20
CA ARG A 226 10.56 -13.47 17.21
C ARG A 226 11.93 -13.25 17.87
N PRO A 227 12.99 -13.93 17.37
CA PRO A 227 14.33 -13.75 17.89
C PRO A 227 14.74 -12.27 17.91
N LEU A 228 15.43 -11.86 18.97
CA LEU A 228 16.06 -10.55 19.06
C LEU A 228 17.08 -10.41 17.92
N LYS A 229 17.02 -9.28 17.21
CA LYS A 229 17.93 -8.94 16.10
C LYS A 229 18.50 -7.55 16.33
N GLU A 230 19.68 -7.30 15.78
CA GLU A 230 20.21 -5.94 15.61
C GLU A 230 19.29 -5.15 14.66
N GLU A 231 19.27 -3.82 14.85
CA GLU A 231 18.49 -2.89 14.03
C GLU A 231 18.97 -2.84 12.58
#